data_AF-A0A5J6PTX4-F1
#
_entry.id   AF-A0A5J6PTX4-F1
#
_cell.length_a   1.000
_cell.length_b   1.000
_cell.length_c   1.000
_cell.angle_alpha   90.00
_cell.angle_beta   90.00
_cell.angle_gamma   90.00
#
_symmetry.space_group_name_H-M   'P 1'
#
loop_
_entity.id
_entity.type
_entity.pdbx_description
1 polymer ?
#
loop_
_entity_poly.entity_id
_entity_poly.type
_entity_poly.pdbx_seq_one_letter_code
_entity_poly.pdbx_strand_id
1 'polypeptide(L)'
;MVEKNNEEIIYNLIKTYDFIISKLYDIYPAKLESLKDSWEISLSKYKQILKQKNIPLSKLKSGLLQGLCEIPFILQSILTNEELNKAYSIYLKQIEKSKIKNILYSFFYKIYLNIIKKGSINNTDEFWMAQLIIDLYPQNSTYLNKIDIEELMELVDDFNSKL
;
A
#
# COMPACT_ATOMS: atom_id res chain seq x y z
N MET A 1 -20.55 16.76 -7.00
CA MET A 1 -19.25 16.57 -7.71
C MET A 1 -18.25 15.73 -6.91
N VAL A 2 -18.12 15.93 -5.58
CA VAL A 2 -17.17 15.20 -4.72
C VAL A 2 -17.48 13.70 -4.57
N GLU A 3 -18.76 13.30 -4.51
CA GLU A 3 -19.14 11.89 -4.36
C GLU A 3 -18.84 11.03 -5.59
N LYS A 4 -19.10 11.54 -6.81
CA LYS A 4 -18.76 10.85 -8.07
C LYS A 4 -17.26 10.56 -8.18
N ASN A 5 -16.41 11.45 -7.66
CA ASN A 5 -14.95 11.23 -7.62
C ASN A 5 -14.58 10.10 -6.63
N ASN A 6 -15.24 10.03 -5.46
CA ASN A 6 -14.94 8.99 -4.48
C ASN A 6 -15.38 7.59 -4.93
N GLU A 7 -16.51 7.44 -5.61
CA GLU A 7 -16.93 6.15 -6.18
C GLU A 7 -15.93 5.62 -7.20
N GLU A 8 -15.46 6.47 -8.12
CA GLU A 8 -14.44 6.08 -9.11
C GLU A 8 -13.11 5.72 -8.43
N ILE A 9 -12.67 6.49 -7.43
CA ILE A 9 -11.47 6.18 -6.65
C ILE A 9 -11.61 4.81 -5.96
N ILE A 10 -12.74 4.56 -5.29
CA ILE A 10 -13.00 3.29 -4.60
C ILE A 10 -13.00 2.12 -5.58
N TYR A 11 -13.63 2.28 -6.75
CA TYR A 11 -13.62 1.25 -7.78
C TYR A 11 -12.20 0.92 -8.25
N ASN A 12 -11.38 1.95 -8.50
CA ASN A 12 -9.99 1.76 -8.89
C ASN A 12 -9.12 1.16 -7.77
N LEU A 13 -9.39 1.51 -6.50
CA LEU A 13 -8.73 0.89 -5.33
C LEU A 13 -9.07 -0.61 -5.27
N ILE A 14 -10.35 -0.97 -5.33
CA ILE A 14 -10.82 -2.35 -5.33
C ILE A 14 -10.17 -3.15 -6.47
N LYS A 15 -10.16 -2.59 -7.68
CA LYS A 15 -9.52 -3.24 -8.84
C LYS A 15 -8.02 -3.45 -8.63
N THR A 16 -7.35 -2.51 -7.97
CA THR A 16 -5.91 -2.59 -7.68
C THR A 16 -5.62 -3.69 -6.68
N TYR A 17 -6.37 -3.77 -5.57
CA TYR A 17 -6.30 -4.87 -4.63
C TYR A 17 -6.53 -6.21 -5.29
N ASP A 18 -7.64 -6.33 -6.02
CA ASP A 18 -8.08 -7.61 -6.58
C ASP A 18 -7.03 -8.18 -7.52
N PHE A 19 -6.39 -7.31 -8.31
CA PHE A 19 -5.24 -7.70 -9.12
C PHE A 19 -4.05 -8.17 -8.30
N ILE A 20 -3.62 -7.39 -7.29
CA ILE A 20 -2.45 -7.72 -6.47
C ILE A 20 -2.68 -9.07 -5.77
N ILE A 21 -3.79 -9.21 -5.05
CA ILE A 21 -4.09 -10.40 -4.26
C ILE A 21 -4.24 -11.63 -5.16
N SER A 22 -4.97 -11.51 -6.28
CA SER A 22 -5.11 -12.64 -7.22
C SER A 22 -3.78 -13.03 -7.84
N LYS A 23 -2.96 -12.05 -8.23
CA LYS A 23 -1.67 -12.35 -8.86
C LYS A 23 -0.67 -12.98 -7.90
N LEU A 24 -0.67 -12.55 -6.64
CA LEU A 24 0.14 -13.16 -5.60
C LEU A 24 -0.36 -14.57 -5.28
N TYR A 25 -1.68 -14.78 -5.21
CA TYR A 25 -2.27 -16.09 -4.99
C TYR A 25 -1.93 -17.08 -6.10
N ASP A 26 -1.92 -16.66 -7.37
CA ASP A 26 -1.49 -17.51 -8.50
C ASP A 26 -0.06 -18.06 -8.32
N ILE A 27 0.79 -17.34 -7.60
CA ILE A 27 2.20 -17.68 -7.40
C ILE A 27 2.38 -18.47 -6.09
N TYR A 28 1.66 -18.09 -5.04
CA TYR A 28 1.80 -18.66 -3.69
C TYR A 28 0.46 -19.11 -3.11
N PRO A 29 -0.27 -20.04 -3.75
CA PRO A 29 -1.65 -20.36 -3.40
C PRO A 29 -1.79 -20.90 -1.97
N ALA A 30 -0.94 -21.86 -1.59
CA ALA A 30 -0.98 -22.49 -0.26
C ALA A 30 -0.64 -21.52 0.88
N LYS A 31 0.18 -20.49 0.62
CA LYS A 31 0.58 -19.50 1.64
C LYS A 31 -0.42 -18.36 1.76
N LEU A 32 -1.13 -18.02 0.66
CA LEU A 32 -1.98 -16.84 0.57
C LEU A 32 -3.47 -17.16 0.51
N GLU A 33 -3.88 -18.41 0.74
CA GLU A 33 -5.29 -18.83 0.78
C GLU A 33 -6.12 -17.98 1.74
N SER A 34 -5.69 -17.86 3.01
CA SER A 34 -6.42 -17.06 3.99
C SER A 34 -6.50 -15.57 3.62
N LEU A 35 -5.47 -15.04 2.96
CA LEU A 35 -5.47 -13.65 2.48
C LEU A 35 -6.46 -13.47 1.31
N LYS A 36 -6.49 -14.44 0.38
CA LYS A 36 -7.42 -14.45 -0.76
C LYS A 36 -8.86 -14.53 -0.28
N ASP A 37 -9.16 -15.45 0.64
CA ASP A 37 -10.50 -15.64 1.20
C ASP A 37 -10.99 -14.38 1.94
N SER A 38 -10.12 -13.80 2.77
CA SER A 38 -10.42 -12.56 3.49
C SER A 38 -10.72 -11.40 2.53
N TRP A 39 -9.96 -11.29 1.44
CA TRP A 39 -10.21 -10.30 0.40
C TRP A 39 -11.55 -10.54 -0.31
N GLU A 40 -11.89 -11.78 -0.67
CA GLU A 40 -13.16 -12.09 -1.34
C GLU A 40 -14.39 -11.79 -0.48
N ILE A 41 -14.32 -12.11 0.82
CA ILE A 41 -15.35 -11.74 1.80
C ILE A 41 -15.50 -10.22 1.87
N SER A 42 -14.38 -9.49 1.93
CA SER A 42 -14.36 -8.03 2.00
C SER A 42 -14.90 -7.39 0.71
N LEU A 43 -14.52 -7.92 -0.45
CA LEU A 43 -14.98 -7.49 -1.77
C LEU A 43 -16.50 -7.62 -1.90
N SER A 44 -17.06 -8.74 -1.42
CA SER A 44 -18.51 -8.94 -1.41
C SER A 44 -19.22 -7.87 -0.58
N LYS A 45 -18.70 -7.57 0.63
CA LYS A 45 -19.23 -6.50 1.49
C LYS A 45 -19.11 -5.12 0.84
N TYR A 46 -17.97 -4.79 0.23
CA TYR A 46 -17.79 -3.51 -0.45
C TYR A 46 -18.76 -3.33 -1.63
N LYS A 47 -18.99 -4.38 -2.42
CA LYS A 47 -20.00 -4.37 -3.50
C LYS A 47 -21.41 -4.12 -2.96
N GLN A 48 -21.76 -4.67 -1.80
CA GLN A 48 -23.04 -4.40 -1.15
C GLN A 48 -23.15 -2.95 -0.67
N ILE A 49 -22.10 -2.44 -0.02
CA ILE A 49 -22.05 -1.06 0.49
C ILE A 49 -22.23 -0.05 -0.66
N LEU A 50 -21.53 -0.25 -1.77
CA LEU A 50 -21.63 0.62 -2.95
C LEU A 50 -23.03 0.61 -3.58
N LYS A 51 -23.77 -0.49 -3.47
CA LYS A 51 -25.17 -0.57 -3.93
C LYS A 51 -26.14 0.13 -2.99
N GLN A 52 -25.95 -0.03 -1.68
CA GLN A 52 -26.86 0.47 -0.66
C GLN A 52 -26.70 1.97 -0.37
N LYS A 53 -25.54 2.56 -0.67
CA LYS A 53 -25.22 3.98 -0.39
C LYS A 53 -25.37 4.42 1.08
N ASN A 54 -25.39 3.46 2.00
CA ASN A 54 -25.67 3.69 3.43
C ASN A 54 -24.41 3.99 4.27
N ILE A 55 -23.21 3.91 3.70
CA ILE A 55 -21.94 4.19 4.40
C ILE A 55 -21.25 5.38 3.74
N PRO A 56 -20.64 6.29 4.52
CA PRO A 56 -19.81 7.35 3.97
C PRO A 56 -18.69 6.76 3.11
N LEU A 57 -18.73 7.03 1.80
CA LEU A 57 -17.73 6.57 0.84
C LEU A 57 -16.29 6.98 1.23
N SER A 58 -16.16 8.09 1.96
CA SER A 58 -14.89 8.53 2.53
C SER A 58 -14.26 7.50 3.47
N LYS A 59 -15.05 6.85 4.34
CA LYS A 59 -14.55 5.82 5.26
C LYS A 59 -14.08 4.58 4.50
N LEU A 60 -14.85 4.14 3.51
CA LEU A 60 -14.48 3.01 2.65
C LEU A 60 -13.20 3.30 1.88
N LYS A 61 -13.09 4.49 1.29
CA LYS A 61 -11.88 4.95 0.60
C LYS A 61 -10.66 4.92 1.52
N SER A 62 -10.76 5.49 2.72
CA SER A 62 -9.65 5.51 3.67
C SER A 62 -9.22 4.11 4.09
N GLY A 63 -10.17 3.22 4.38
CA GLY A 63 -9.86 1.83 4.75
C GLY A 63 -9.18 1.06 3.60
N LEU A 64 -9.64 1.26 2.36
CA LEU A 64 -9.00 0.66 1.19
C LEU A 64 -7.59 1.21 0.97
N LEU A 65 -7.38 2.53 1.10
CA LEU A 65 -6.03 3.11 1.01
C LEU A 65 -5.10 2.52 2.07
N GLN A 66 -5.56 2.46 3.32
CA GLN A 66 -4.82 1.90 4.44
C GLN A 66 -4.42 0.44 4.17
N GLY A 67 -5.36 -0.43 3.80
CA GLY A 67 -4.98 -1.82 3.61
C GLY A 67 -4.07 -2.06 2.39
N LEU A 68 -4.07 -1.19 1.36
CA LEU A 68 -3.10 -1.31 0.26
C LEU A 68 -1.70 -1.05 0.79
N CYS A 69 -1.58 -0.04 1.67
CA CYS A 69 -0.35 0.24 2.38
C CYS A 69 0.08 -0.92 3.29
N GLU A 70 -0.87 -1.70 3.81
CA GLU A 70 -0.59 -2.80 4.73
C GLU A 70 -0.23 -4.12 4.04
N ILE A 71 -0.55 -4.29 2.75
CA ILE A 71 -0.24 -5.53 2.00
C ILE A 71 1.22 -5.96 2.17
N PRO A 72 2.23 -5.07 2.00
CA PRO A 72 3.63 -5.44 2.18
C PRO A 72 3.93 -6.08 3.55
N PHE A 73 3.40 -5.51 4.64
CA PHE A 73 3.60 -6.03 6.01
C PHE A 73 2.90 -7.36 6.24
N ILE A 74 1.69 -7.50 5.70
CA ILE A 74 0.96 -8.77 5.77
C ILE A 74 1.79 -9.86 5.07
N LEU A 75 2.32 -9.57 3.88
CA LEU A 75 3.12 -10.52 3.11
C LEU A 75 4.43 -10.87 3.82
N GLN A 76 5.07 -9.90 4.51
CA GLN A 76 6.29 -10.15 5.28
C GLN A 76 6.08 -11.20 6.38
N SER A 77 4.90 -11.24 6.99
CA SER A 77 4.57 -12.24 8.02
C SER A 77 4.32 -13.66 7.47
N ILE A 78 4.16 -13.80 6.15
CA ILE A 78 3.74 -15.04 5.49
C ILE A 78 4.83 -15.61 4.57
N LEU A 79 5.57 -14.73 3.90
CA LEU A 79 6.52 -15.08 2.85
C LEU A 79 7.96 -15.04 3.36
N THR A 80 8.81 -15.86 2.75
CA THR A 80 10.27 -15.74 2.93
C THR A 80 10.79 -14.46 2.27
N ASN A 81 12.00 -14.01 2.63
CA ASN A 81 12.60 -12.80 2.04
C ASN A 81 12.70 -12.85 0.51
N GLU A 82 13.04 -14.01 -0.07
CA GLU A 82 13.12 -14.16 -1.54
C GLU A 82 11.74 -14.01 -2.20
N GLU A 83 10.72 -14.62 -1.60
CA GLU A 83 9.34 -14.55 -2.09
C GLU A 83 8.76 -13.15 -1.91
N LEU A 84 9.08 -12.49 -0.79
CA LEU A 84 8.69 -11.13 -0.46
C LEU A 84 9.20 -10.14 -1.51
N ASN A 85 10.47 -10.24 -1.91
CA ASN A 85 11.04 -9.39 -2.96
C ASN A 85 10.27 -9.53 -4.29
N LYS A 86 9.91 -10.76 -4.68
CA LYS A 86 9.10 -11.00 -5.88
C LYS A 86 7.68 -10.44 -5.72
N ALA A 87 7.08 -10.61 -4.54
CA ALA A 87 5.74 -10.11 -4.24
C ALA A 87 5.70 -8.57 -4.24
N TYR A 88 6.72 -7.93 -3.68
CA TYR A 88 6.89 -6.47 -3.70
C TYR A 88 7.01 -5.94 -5.11
N SER A 89 7.80 -6.59 -5.98
CA SER A 89 7.88 -6.20 -7.40
C SER A 89 6.51 -6.20 -8.09
N ILE A 90 5.66 -7.20 -7.80
CA ILE A 90 4.29 -7.28 -8.33
C ILE A 90 3.41 -6.15 -7.78
N TYR A 91 3.47 -5.94 -6.47
CA TYR A 91 2.76 -4.86 -5.78
C TYR A 91 3.11 -3.50 -6.39
N LEU A 92 4.40 -3.14 -6.40
CA LEU A 92 4.91 -1.86 -6.90
C LEU A 92 4.51 -1.62 -8.36
N LYS A 93 4.70 -2.64 -9.22
CA LYS A 93 4.35 -2.56 -10.65
C LYS A 93 2.86 -2.32 -10.86
N GLN A 94 2.01 -2.88 -10.00
CA GLN A 94 0.57 -2.66 -10.09
C GLN A 94 0.18 -1.27 -9.58
N ILE A 95 0.79 -0.79 -8.50
CA ILE A 95 0.56 0.57 -7.99
C ILE A 95 0.91 1.61 -9.06
N GLU A 96 2.09 1.49 -9.69
CA GLU A 96 2.55 2.43 -10.72
C GLU A 96 1.59 2.51 -11.93
N LYS A 97 0.98 1.38 -12.31
CA LYS A 97 0.00 1.31 -13.40
C LYS A 97 -1.40 1.74 -12.99
N SER A 98 -1.66 1.88 -11.70
CA SER A 98 -3.00 2.16 -11.19
C SER A 98 -3.39 3.62 -11.42
N LYS A 99 -4.69 3.86 -11.65
CA LYS A 99 -5.24 5.22 -11.69
C LYS A 99 -5.21 5.93 -10.33
N ILE A 100 -4.92 5.19 -9.25
CA ILE A 100 -4.93 5.69 -7.87
C ILE A 100 -3.54 6.03 -7.34
N LYS A 101 -2.49 5.85 -8.15
CA LYS A 101 -1.09 6.02 -7.72
C LYS A 101 -0.82 7.33 -6.98
N ASN A 102 -1.27 8.46 -7.52
CA ASN A 102 -1.03 9.77 -6.92
C ASN A 102 -1.73 9.93 -5.56
N ILE A 103 -2.93 9.35 -5.43
CA ILE A 103 -3.71 9.37 -4.19
C ILE A 103 -3.03 8.47 -3.15
N LEU A 104 -2.57 7.30 -3.58
CA LEU A 104 -1.88 6.36 -2.72
C LEU A 104 -0.54 6.94 -2.26
N TYR A 105 0.24 7.59 -3.12
CA TYR A 105 1.50 8.25 -2.76
C TYR A 105 1.28 9.38 -1.76
N SER A 106 0.26 10.20 -1.99
CA SER A 106 -0.13 11.25 -1.05
C SER A 106 -0.57 10.70 0.30
N PHE A 107 -1.24 9.53 0.32
CA PHE A 107 -1.68 8.87 1.54
C PHE A 107 -0.50 8.25 2.29
N PHE A 108 0.35 7.50 1.58
CA PHE A 108 1.60 6.97 2.06
C PHE A 108 2.40 8.09 2.73
N TYR A 109 2.77 9.15 2.00
CA TYR A 109 3.58 10.26 2.51
C TYR A 109 3.14 10.80 3.87
N LYS A 110 1.83 10.93 4.10
CA LYS A 110 1.29 11.40 5.39
C LYS A 110 1.64 10.47 6.56
N ILE A 111 1.68 9.17 6.34
CA ILE A 111 2.11 8.18 7.35
C ILE A 111 3.59 8.40 7.67
N TYR A 112 4.41 8.67 6.66
CA TYR A 112 5.86 8.73 6.75
C TYR A 112 6.45 10.04 7.24
N LEU A 113 5.73 11.14 7.04
CA LEU A 113 6.04 12.40 7.73
C LEU A 113 6.16 12.19 9.25
N ASN A 114 5.51 11.18 9.82
CA ASN A 114 5.70 10.83 11.22
C ASN A 114 7.05 10.16 11.50
N ILE A 115 7.58 9.31 10.61
CA ILE A 115 8.90 8.68 10.75
C ILE A 115 9.99 9.74 10.62
N ILE A 116 9.89 10.61 9.60
CA ILE A 116 10.83 11.72 9.42
C ILE A 116 10.82 12.65 10.64
N LYS A 117 9.64 13.03 11.15
CA LYS A 117 9.53 13.84 12.38
C LYS A 117 10.14 13.19 13.62
N LYS A 118 10.14 11.86 13.71
CA LYS A 118 10.81 11.14 14.80
C LYS A 118 12.33 11.13 14.64
N GLY A 119 12.84 11.33 13.43
CA GLY A 119 14.27 11.30 13.10
C GLY A 119 14.93 9.93 13.33
N SER A 120 14.15 8.86 13.39
CA SER A 120 14.66 7.49 13.62
C SER A 120 13.67 6.43 13.15
N ILE A 121 14.21 5.32 12.64
CA ILE A 121 13.49 4.07 12.38
C ILE A 121 13.75 3.14 13.57
N ASN A 122 12.70 2.71 14.26
CA ASN A 122 12.82 1.99 15.52
C ASN A 122 12.63 0.48 15.39
N ASN A 123 12.05 0.03 14.28
CA ASN A 123 11.72 -1.37 14.06
C ASN A 123 11.67 -1.71 12.57
N THR A 124 11.60 -3.01 12.29
CA THR A 124 11.58 -3.57 10.94
C THR A 124 10.35 -3.15 10.13
N ASP A 125 9.21 -2.90 10.79
CA ASP A 125 8.00 -2.44 10.10
C ASP A 125 8.18 -1.01 9.57
N GLU A 126 8.69 -0.09 10.40
CA GLU A 126 9.05 1.28 10.02
C GLU A 126 10.11 1.29 8.91
N PHE A 127 11.06 0.34 8.94
CA PHE A 127 12.06 0.16 7.90
C PHE A 127 11.46 -0.23 6.55
N TRP A 128 10.68 -1.31 6.48
CA TRP A 128 10.06 -1.74 5.22
C TRP A 128 9.04 -0.74 4.71
N MET A 129 8.37 -0.03 5.62
CA MET A 129 7.58 1.14 5.32
C MET A 129 8.44 2.18 4.57
N ALA A 130 9.53 2.63 5.17
CA ALA A 130 10.37 3.66 4.58
C ALA A 130 10.93 3.25 3.21
N GLN A 131 11.42 2.01 3.10
CA GLN A 131 11.89 1.43 1.84
C GLN A 131 10.80 1.44 0.77
N LEU A 132 9.55 1.11 1.14
CA LEU A 132 8.43 1.11 0.22
C LEU A 132 8.17 2.49 -0.39
N ILE A 133 8.30 3.60 0.36
CA ILE A 133 8.16 4.93 -0.28
C ILE A 133 9.31 5.17 -1.23
N ILE A 134 10.54 4.88 -0.81
CA ILE A 134 11.73 5.17 -1.61
C ILE A 134 11.57 4.45 -2.96
N ASP A 135 11.12 3.19 -2.94
CA ASP A 135 10.84 2.40 -4.13
C ASP A 135 9.65 2.92 -4.95
N LEU A 136 8.65 3.52 -4.27
CA LEU A 136 7.48 4.13 -4.90
C LEU A 136 7.71 5.59 -5.31
N TYR A 137 8.83 6.23 -4.98
CA TYR A 137 9.09 7.63 -5.29
C TYR A 137 9.46 7.75 -6.77
N PRO A 138 8.59 8.30 -7.64
CA PRO A 138 9.02 8.61 -8.98
C PRO A 138 9.98 9.80 -8.90
N GLN A 139 11.10 9.75 -9.63
CA GLN A 139 12.13 10.81 -9.68
C GLN A 139 11.61 12.21 -10.06
N ASN A 140 10.34 12.34 -10.44
CA ASN A 140 9.64 13.59 -10.78
C ASN A 140 8.32 13.78 -10.02
N SER A 141 8.21 13.24 -8.79
CA SER A 141 7.00 13.39 -7.97
C SER A 141 6.78 14.84 -7.56
N THR A 142 5.62 15.41 -7.89
CA THR A 142 5.15 16.68 -7.30
C THR A 142 4.52 16.48 -5.91
N TYR A 143 4.43 15.23 -5.44
CA TYR A 143 3.69 14.86 -4.23
C TYR A 143 4.59 14.59 -3.03
N LEU A 144 5.88 14.41 -3.26
CA LEU A 144 6.87 13.99 -2.29
C LEU A 144 8.03 14.99 -2.36
N ASN A 145 8.30 15.68 -1.25
CA ASN A 145 9.42 16.61 -1.15
C ASN A 145 10.73 15.83 -1.29
N LYS A 146 11.63 16.29 -2.18
CA LYS A 146 12.93 15.65 -2.41
C LYS A 146 13.75 15.58 -1.12
N ILE A 147 13.71 16.63 -0.31
CA ILE A 147 14.44 16.70 0.98
C ILE A 147 13.94 15.61 1.92
N ASP A 148 12.62 15.49 2.09
CA ASP A 148 12.01 14.46 2.94
C ASP A 148 12.35 13.03 2.49
N ILE A 149 12.50 12.81 1.18
CA ILE A 149 12.91 11.50 0.65
C ILE A 149 14.39 11.23 0.89
N GLU A 150 15.24 12.25 0.73
CA GLU A 150 16.68 12.16 1.06
C GLU A 150 16.86 11.86 2.56
N GLU A 151 16.16 12.58 3.43
CA GLU A 151 16.14 12.31 4.88
C GLU A 151 15.67 10.88 5.18
N LEU A 152 14.63 10.41 4.48
CA LEU A 152 14.15 9.03 4.67
C LEU A 152 15.16 7.98 4.22
N MET A 153 15.88 8.22 3.11
CA MET A 153 16.96 7.36 2.64
C MET A 153 18.09 7.27 3.67
N GLU A 154 18.49 8.39 4.26
CA GLU A 154 19.49 8.42 5.33
C GLU A 154 19.06 7.60 6.55
N LEU A 155 17.78 7.72 6.96
CA LEU A 155 17.24 6.92 8.07
C LEU A 155 17.21 5.42 7.78
N VAL A 156 16.92 5.04 6.52
CA VAL A 156 16.95 3.64 6.06
C VAL A 156 18.38 3.10 6.06
N ASP A 157 19.35 3.88 5.59
CA ASP A 157 20.76 3.50 5.59
C ASP A 157 21.32 3.36 7.01
N ASP A 158 20.98 4.29 7.91
CA ASP A 158 21.37 4.24 9.33
C ASP A 158 20.80 2.98 10.01
N PHE A 159 19.54 2.63 9.75
CA PHE A 159 18.93 1.40 10.29
C PHE A 159 19.60 0.14 9.73
N ASN A 160 19.83 0.08 8.42
CA ASN A 160 20.49 -1.05 7.76
C ASN A 160 21.90 -1.31 8.30
N SER A 161 22.65 -0.25 8.65
CA SER A 161 24.00 -0.39 9.21
C SER A 161 24.06 -1.08 10.58
N LYS A 162 22.90 -1.23 11.26
CA LYS A 162 22.77 -1.79 12.61
C LYS A 162 22.21 -3.20 12.64
N LEU A 163 21.79 -3.74 11.50
CA LEU A 163 21.29 -5.12 11.32
C LEU A 163 22.45 -6.10 11.11
#